data_AF-S7XQW4-F1
#
_entry.id   AF-S7XQW4-F1
#
_cell.length_a   1.000
_cell.length_b   1.000
_cell.length_c   1.000
_cell.angle_alpha   90.00
_cell.angle_beta   90.00
_cell.angle_gamma   90.00
#
_symmetry.space_group_name_H-M   'P 1'
#
loop_
_entity.id
_entity.type
_entity.pdbx_description
1 polymer ?
#
loop_
_entity_poly.entity_id
_entity_poly.type
_entity_poly.pdbx_seq_one_letter_code
_entity_poly.pdbx_strand_id
1 'polypeptide(L)'
;MEYNFSYENRFADIENRIASFNEVTQLFRQNPDLITNPDTVKSTMKMSLVIAIYSLSEQLLKDSLYSVLNVNFNEENQGPHDKFILNRMSPNTLPMTPTIERIEREHRILFTEFKLYIPRKIKEYQIKYEQLLKARHGYAHSNEYVDNVDYDATKHFVGFLKIHYDNVNMFSFRQEISNFVNLFRKFRDNRFKYSTFDCFYRDTVGPQISSHFEEITKYYEEFETNKCLDDIYDVINDIMNLFNNLSEESFQEDREQICELIKEI
;
A
#
# COMPACT_ATOMS: atom_id res chain seq x y z
N MET A 1 16.94 21.93 -15.22
CA MET A 1 17.05 21.11 -14.01
C MET A 1 16.56 19.75 -14.40
N GLU A 2 17.45 18.77 -14.50
CA GLU A 2 17.09 17.41 -14.91
C GLU A 2 16.43 16.72 -13.71
N TYR A 3 15.10 16.55 -13.74
CA TYR A 3 14.38 15.81 -12.72
C TYR A 3 14.50 14.31 -13.03
N ASN A 4 15.35 13.62 -12.26
CA ASN A 4 15.58 12.18 -12.38
C ASN A 4 15.12 11.50 -11.09
N PHE A 5 13.81 11.33 -10.94
CA PHE A 5 13.25 10.46 -9.90
C PHE A 5 13.29 9.01 -10.37
N SER A 6 13.80 8.11 -9.52
CA SER A 6 13.69 6.66 -9.69
C SER A 6 13.20 6.09 -8.38
N TYR A 7 12.05 5.42 -8.45
CA TYR A 7 11.46 4.75 -7.30
C TYR A 7 12.38 3.62 -6.83
N GLU A 8 12.85 2.78 -7.75
CA GLU A 8 13.61 1.56 -7.49
C GLU A 8 14.89 1.88 -6.73
N ASN A 9 15.63 2.91 -7.18
CA ASN A 9 16.86 3.35 -6.52
C ASN A 9 16.60 3.88 -5.10
N ARG A 10 15.54 4.67 -4.91
CA ARG A 10 15.20 5.23 -3.59
C ARG A 10 14.66 4.18 -2.64
N PHE A 11 13.89 3.23 -3.16
CA PHE A 11 13.39 2.10 -2.40
C PHE A 11 14.55 1.22 -1.93
N ALA A 12 15.48 0.85 -2.82
CA ALA A 12 16.67 0.08 -2.46
C ALA A 12 17.57 0.81 -1.44
N ASP A 13 17.73 2.14 -1.54
CA ASP A 13 18.44 2.93 -0.54
C ASP A 13 17.76 2.85 0.84
N ILE A 14 16.43 2.91 0.90
CA ILE A 14 15.68 2.73 2.15
C ILE A 14 15.90 1.33 2.73
N GLU A 15 15.87 0.29 1.92
CA GLU A 15 16.12 -1.09 2.37
C GLU A 15 17.51 -1.24 2.97
N ASN A 16 18.53 -0.69 2.30
CA ASN A 16 19.90 -0.68 2.81
C ASN A 16 20.04 0.10 4.12
N ARG A 17 19.32 1.23 4.27
CA ARG A 17 19.30 1.99 5.54
C ARG A 17 18.62 1.22 6.66
N ILE A 18 17.55 0.48 6.38
CA ILE A 18 16.86 -0.36 7.38
C ILE A 18 17.80 -1.50 7.82
N ALA A 19 18.42 -2.20 6.87
CA ALA A 19 19.41 -3.24 7.16
C ALA A 19 20.56 -2.70 8.02
N SER A 20 21.16 -1.57 7.61
CA SER A 20 22.25 -0.91 8.34
C SER A 20 21.81 -0.51 9.76
N PHE A 21 20.60 0.00 9.93
CA PHE A 21 20.06 0.35 11.25
C PHE A 21 19.92 -0.87 12.16
N ASN A 22 19.45 -2.00 11.62
CA ASN A 22 19.33 -3.24 12.36
C ASN A 22 20.70 -3.81 12.77
N GLU A 23 21.66 -3.82 11.85
CA GLU A 23 23.05 -4.23 12.12
C GLU A 23 23.71 -3.37 13.19
N VAL A 24 23.64 -2.05 13.06
CA VAL A 24 24.19 -1.11 14.06
C VAL A 24 23.52 -1.28 15.42
N THR A 25 22.20 -1.48 15.45
CA THR A 25 21.46 -1.72 16.69
C THR A 25 21.89 -3.03 17.35
N GLN A 26 22.11 -4.09 16.57
CA GLN A 26 22.61 -5.37 17.06
C GLN A 26 24.04 -5.26 17.58
N LEU A 27 24.93 -4.55 16.87
CA LEU A 27 26.30 -4.30 17.30
C LEU A 27 26.35 -3.58 18.64
N PHE A 28 25.50 -2.55 18.84
CA PHE A 28 25.41 -1.85 20.14
C PHE A 28 24.85 -2.71 21.26
N ARG A 29 23.95 -3.66 20.96
CA ARG A 29 23.47 -4.62 21.97
C ARG A 29 24.57 -5.59 22.39
N GLN A 30 25.38 -6.04 21.45
CA GLN A 30 26.47 -7.00 21.69
C GLN A 30 27.72 -6.35 22.28
N ASN A 31 27.94 -5.06 21.99
CA ASN A 31 29.12 -4.29 22.40
C ASN A 31 28.68 -2.93 22.98
N PRO A 32 28.11 -2.91 24.19
CA PRO A 32 27.57 -1.68 24.79
C PRO A 32 28.61 -0.57 24.99
N ASP A 33 29.89 -0.94 25.12
CA ASP A 33 31.00 0.01 25.33
C ASP A 33 31.64 0.52 24.02
N LEU A 34 31.16 0.07 22.85
CA LEU A 34 31.76 0.38 21.55
C LEU A 34 31.65 1.88 21.17
N ILE A 35 30.58 2.55 21.60
CA ILE A 35 30.32 3.96 21.30
C ILE A 35 29.89 4.69 22.57
N THR A 36 30.43 5.87 22.79
CA THR A 36 30.18 6.70 23.99
C THR A 36 28.74 7.26 24.05
N ASN A 37 28.05 7.35 22.91
CA ASN A 37 26.68 7.86 22.82
C ASN A 37 25.84 7.11 21.76
N PRO A 38 25.50 5.83 22.01
CA PRO A 38 24.80 4.97 21.05
C PRO A 38 23.38 5.47 20.74
N ASP A 39 22.73 6.15 21.69
CA ASP A 39 21.35 6.64 21.50
C ASP A 39 21.27 7.82 20.54
N THR A 40 22.28 8.70 20.53
CA THR A 40 22.36 9.76 19.52
C THR A 40 22.51 9.18 18.12
N VAL A 41 23.40 8.20 17.93
CA VAL A 41 23.60 7.54 16.63
C VAL A 41 22.30 6.87 16.15
N LYS A 42 21.65 6.09 17.03
CA LYS A 42 20.35 5.47 16.71
C LYS A 42 19.31 6.50 16.34
N SER A 43 19.23 7.63 17.06
CA SER A 43 18.24 8.68 16.81
C SER A 43 18.47 9.37 15.46
N THR A 44 19.72 9.63 15.08
CA THR A 44 20.07 10.16 13.75
C THR A 44 19.69 9.17 12.65
N MET A 45 19.97 7.88 12.82
CA MET A 45 19.61 6.86 11.83
C MET A 45 18.09 6.70 11.68
N LYS A 46 17.35 6.64 12.81
CA LYS A 46 15.88 6.64 12.83
C LYS A 46 15.32 7.83 12.05
N MET A 47 15.84 9.03 12.29
CA MET A 47 15.38 10.23 11.60
C MET A 47 15.73 10.21 10.11
N SER A 48 16.92 9.72 9.75
CA SER A 48 17.28 9.53 8.34
C SER A 48 16.30 8.60 7.63
N LEU A 49 15.82 7.55 8.27
CA LEU A 49 14.81 6.63 7.72
C LEU A 49 13.46 7.31 7.55
N VAL A 50 12.99 8.03 8.58
CA VAL A 50 11.74 8.82 8.51
C VAL A 50 11.78 9.78 7.32
N ILE A 51 12.87 10.52 7.15
CA ILE A 51 13.03 11.48 6.05
C ILE A 51 13.07 10.77 4.69
N ALA A 52 13.80 9.66 4.57
CA ALA A 52 13.92 8.93 3.32
C ALA A 52 12.57 8.37 2.85
N ILE A 53 11.83 7.69 3.74
CA ILE A 53 10.52 7.11 3.42
C ILE A 53 9.48 8.20 3.15
N TYR A 54 9.47 9.28 3.95
CA TYR A 54 8.61 10.44 3.70
C TYR A 54 8.90 11.05 2.32
N SER A 55 10.18 11.27 2.00
CA SER A 55 10.58 11.87 0.72
C SER A 55 10.22 10.99 -0.45
N LEU A 56 10.34 9.66 -0.32
CA LEU A 56 9.89 8.73 -1.33
C LEU A 56 8.39 8.87 -1.60
N SER A 57 7.57 8.86 -0.54
CA SER A 57 6.11 9.01 -0.67
C SER A 57 5.71 10.36 -1.28
N GLU A 58 6.35 11.45 -0.86
CA GLU A 58 6.11 12.78 -1.42
C GLU A 58 6.46 12.83 -2.90
N GLN A 59 7.63 12.29 -3.28
CA GLN A 59 8.06 12.30 -4.68
C GLN A 59 7.17 11.43 -5.55
N LEU A 60 6.70 10.28 -5.04
CA LEU A 60 5.73 9.44 -5.75
C LEU A 60 4.43 10.20 -6.05
N LEU A 61 3.88 10.92 -5.07
CA LEU A 61 2.69 11.74 -5.28
C LEU A 61 2.94 12.86 -6.30
N LYS A 62 4.10 13.52 -6.24
CA LYS A 62 4.42 14.56 -7.22
C LYS A 62 4.60 13.99 -8.63
N ASP A 63 5.33 12.89 -8.74
CA ASP A 63 5.62 12.20 -10.00
C ASP A 63 4.34 11.71 -10.68
N SER A 64 3.41 11.14 -9.91
CA SER A 64 2.10 10.74 -10.44
C SER A 64 1.32 11.94 -10.99
N LEU A 65 1.30 13.07 -10.28
CA LEU A 65 0.65 14.29 -10.74
C LEU A 65 1.35 14.87 -11.98
N TYR A 66 2.68 14.87 -12.04
CA TYR A 66 3.43 15.34 -13.20
C TYR A 66 3.15 14.49 -14.43
N SER A 67 3.08 13.17 -14.26
CA SER A 67 2.75 12.21 -15.32
C SER A 67 1.37 12.50 -15.91
N VAL A 68 0.34 12.62 -15.05
CA VAL A 68 -1.02 12.92 -15.50
C VAL A 68 -1.14 14.30 -16.15
N LEU A 69 -0.38 15.28 -15.63
CA LEU A 69 -0.33 16.63 -16.20
C LEU A 69 0.57 16.71 -17.44
N ASN A 70 1.26 15.65 -17.84
CA ASN A 70 2.22 15.62 -18.96
C ASN A 70 3.30 16.70 -18.86
N VAL A 71 3.88 16.88 -17.67
CA VAL A 71 4.91 17.91 -17.44
C VAL A 71 6.22 17.54 -18.10
N ASN A 72 6.76 18.45 -18.92
CA ASN A 72 8.10 18.30 -19.48
C ASN A 72 9.18 18.88 -18.55
N PHE A 73 10.18 18.07 -18.19
CA PHE A 73 11.30 18.51 -17.35
C PHE A 73 12.50 19.03 -18.13
N ASN A 74 12.55 18.81 -19.45
CA ASN A 74 13.62 19.35 -20.29
C ASN A 74 13.39 20.85 -20.52
N GLU A 75 14.24 21.69 -19.94
CA GLU A 75 14.14 23.16 -19.98
C GLU A 75 14.04 23.73 -21.39
N GLU A 76 14.69 23.11 -22.37
CA GLU A 76 14.67 23.55 -23.76
C GLU A 76 13.30 23.33 -24.42
N ASN A 77 12.55 22.33 -23.95
CA ASN A 77 11.25 21.93 -24.47
C ASN A 77 10.08 22.39 -23.57
N GLN A 78 10.35 23.09 -22.48
CA GLN A 78 9.33 23.52 -21.51
C GLN A 78 8.45 24.65 -22.06
N GLY A 79 7.16 24.38 -22.17
CA GLY A 79 6.14 25.37 -22.48
C GLY A 79 5.73 26.22 -21.26
N PRO A 80 4.87 27.22 -21.46
CA PRO A 80 4.29 28.01 -20.36
C PRO A 80 3.52 27.16 -19.33
N HIS A 81 2.89 26.07 -19.79
CA HIS A 81 2.20 25.10 -18.95
C HIS A 81 3.15 24.42 -17.94
N ASP A 82 4.26 23.85 -18.42
CA ASP A 82 5.23 23.15 -17.59
C ASP A 82 5.85 24.10 -16.57
N LYS A 83 6.23 25.30 -17.01
CA LYS A 83 6.77 26.35 -16.14
C LYS A 83 5.77 26.77 -15.06
N PHE A 84 4.48 26.87 -15.40
CA PHE A 84 3.45 27.18 -14.41
C PHE A 84 3.35 26.09 -13.35
N ILE A 85 3.30 24.81 -13.75
CA ILE A 85 3.22 23.70 -12.81
C ILE A 85 4.47 23.60 -11.96
N LEU A 86 5.66 23.65 -12.54
CA LEU A 86 6.94 23.54 -11.81
C LEU A 86 7.18 24.70 -10.85
N ASN A 87 6.62 25.89 -11.14
CA ASN A 87 6.62 27.02 -10.20
C ASN A 87 5.67 26.80 -9.01
N ARG A 88 4.61 26.00 -9.15
CA ARG A 88 3.59 25.72 -8.12
C ARG A 88 3.86 24.44 -7.34
N MET A 89 4.51 23.48 -7.99
CA MET A 89 4.89 22.19 -7.47
C MET A 89 6.29 21.92 -8.01
N SER A 90 7.27 22.49 -7.32
CA SER A 90 8.68 22.22 -7.64
C SER A 90 9.04 20.85 -7.07
N PRO A 91 9.82 20.03 -7.81
CA PRO A 91 10.30 18.76 -7.31
C PRO A 91 10.98 18.85 -5.94
N ASN A 92 11.78 19.90 -5.72
CA ASN A 92 12.72 19.96 -4.60
C ASN A 92 12.38 21.01 -3.54
N THR A 93 11.64 22.06 -3.88
CA THR A 93 11.55 23.26 -3.02
C THR A 93 10.19 23.48 -2.38
N LEU A 94 9.13 22.89 -2.91
CA LEU A 94 7.77 23.06 -2.39
C LEU A 94 7.29 21.74 -1.77
N PRO A 95 7.38 21.58 -0.44
CA PRO A 95 7.03 20.33 0.20
C PRO A 95 5.52 20.05 0.05
N MET A 96 5.18 18.80 -0.24
CA MET A 96 3.81 18.32 -0.23
C MET A 96 3.70 17.14 0.72
N THR A 97 3.03 17.32 1.86
CA THR A 97 2.77 16.20 2.78
C THR A 97 1.84 15.19 2.11
N PRO A 98 2.28 13.94 1.92
CA PRO A 98 1.47 12.91 1.25
C PRO A 98 0.49 12.25 2.22
N THR A 99 -0.36 13.02 2.92
CA THR A 99 -1.44 12.42 3.73
C THR A 99 -2.43 11.67 2.83
N ILE A 100 -3.11 10.66 3.36
CA ILE A 100 -4.14 9.92 2.59
C ILE A 100 -5.19 10.87 2.00
N GLU A 101 -5.65 11.83 2.81
CA GLU A 101 -6.60 12.86 2.38
C GLU A 101 -6.05 13.71 1.24
N ARG A 102 -4.77 14.11 1.29
CA ARG A 102 -4.11 14.88 0.23
C ARG A 102 -3.98 14.04 -1.02
N ILE A 103 -3.51 12.80 -0.92
CA ILE A 103 -3.37 11.87 -2.03
C ILE A 103 -4.70 11.71 -2.76
N GLU A 104 -5.78 11.40 -2.03
CA GLU A 104 -7.11 11.27 -2.63
C GLU A 104 -7.58 12.59 -3.25
N ARG A 105 -7.40 13.72 -2.57
CA ARG A 105 -7.84 15.03 -3.08
C ARG A 105 -7.15 15.39 -4.38
N GLU A 106 -5.82 15.32 -4.44
CA GLU A 106 -5.08 15.75 -5.62
C GLU A 106 -5.37 14.83 -6.82
N HIS A 107 -5.46 13.51 -6.60
CA HIS A 107 -5.81 12.59 -7.67
C HIS A 107 -7.27 12.73 -8.11
N ARG A 108 -8.22 13.00 -7.20
CA ARG A 108 -9.63 13.23 -7.57
C ARG A 108 -9.86 14.47 -8.43
N ILE A 109 -8.98 15.47 -8.35
CA ILE A 109 -9.04 16.63 -9.25
C ILE A 109 -8.81 16.20 -10.70
N LEU A 110 -7.96 15.20 -10.91
CA LEU A 110 -7.55 14.74 -12.24
C LEU A 110 -8.37 13.53 -12.71
N PHE A 111 -8.75 12.63 -11.80
CA PHE A 111 -9.59 11.46 -12.02
C PHE A 111 -10.68 11.40 -10.95
N THR A 112 -11.88 11.88 -11.27
CA THR A 112 -12.97 12.08 -10.28
C THR A 112 -13.39 10.82 -9.53
N GLU A 113 -13.21 9.65 -10.14
CA GLU A 113 -13.54 8.35 -9.55
C GLU A 113 -12.40 7.76 -8.71
N PHE A 114 -11.26 8.45 -8.60
CA PHE A 114 -10.12 8.00 -7.82
C PHE A 114 -10.53 7.76 -6.37
N LYS A 115 -10.28 6.54 -5.91
CA LYS A 115 -10.45 6.15 -4.50
C LYS A 115 -9.37 5.16 -4.14
N LEU A 116 -8.63 5.48 -3.09
CA LEU A 116 -7.61 4.60 -2.58
C LEU A 116 -8.28 3.36 -1.97
N TYR A 117 -7.94 2.18 -2.46
CA TYR A 117 -8.48 0.94 -1.94
C TYR A 117 -7.63 0.49 -0.75
N ILE A 118 -8.18 0.61 0.46
CA ILE A 118 -7.53 0.14 1.69
C ILE A 118 -8.48 -0.86 2.37
N PRO A 119 -8.33 -2.17 2.09
CA PRO A 119 -9.04 -3.20 2.83
C PRO A 119 -8.64 -3.20 4.31
N ARG A 120 -9.49 -3.78 5.17
CA ARG A 120 -9.24 -3.82 6.62
C ARG A 120 -7.90 -4.47 6.95
N LYS A 121 -7.53 -5.53 6.24
CA LYS A 121 -6.24 -6.23 6.36
C LYS A 121 -5.04 -5.29 6.21
N ILE A 122 -5.16 -4.25 5.39
CA ILE A 122 -4.07 -3.30 5.08
C ILE A 122 -4.08 -2.06 5.98
N LYS A 123 -5.10 -1.91 6.83
CA LYS A 123 -5.27 -0.74 7.69
C LYS A 123 -4.13 -0.54 8.67
N GLU A 124 -3.47 -1.61 9.13
CA GLU A 124 -2.31 -1.48 10.01
C GLU A 124 -1.15 -0.76 9.30
N TYR A 125 -0.84 -1.12 8.07
CA TYR A 125 0.19 -0.47 7.26
C TYR A 125 -0.09 1.03 7.07
N GLN A 126 -1.35 1.39 6.82
CA GLN A 126 -1.78 2.79 6.76
C GLN A 126 -1.50 3.52 8.09
N ILE A 127 -1.82 2.90 9.23
CA ILE A 127 -1.59 3.51 10.55
C ILE A 127 -0.09 3.76 10.78
N LYS A 128 0.78 2.81 10.43
CA LYS A 128 2.24 2.98 10.55
C LYS A 128 2.74 4.11 9.64
N TYR A 129 2.20 4.20 8.43
CA TYR A 129 2.49 5.30 7.51
C TYR A 129 2.08 6.67 8.07
N GLU A 130 0.88 6.79 8.64
CA GLU A 130 0.43 8.04 9.28
C GLU A 130 1.29 8.41 10.50
N GLN A 131 1.78 7.42 11.26
CA GLN A 131 2.73 7.64 12.35
C GLN A 131 4.06 8.18 11.82
N LEU A 132 4.57 7.67 10.69
CA LEU A 132 5.77 8.20 10.04
C LEU A 132 5.59 9.65 9.57
N LEU A 133 4.43 10.01 9.01
CA LEU A 133 4.14 11.39 8.62
C LEU A 133 4.14 12.32 9.84
N LYS A 134 3.50 11.90 10.94
CA LYS A 134 3.51 12.64 12.21
C LYS A 134 4.93 12.80 12.75
N ALA A 135 5.76 11.75 12.66
CA ALA A 135 7.14 11.80 13.07
C ALA A 135 7.97 12.83 12.30
N ARG A 136 7.80 12.87 10.98
CA ARG A 136 8.47 13.87 10.14
C ARG A 136 8.08 15.30 10.52
N HIS A 137 6.80 15.52 10.80
CA HIS A 137 6.28 16.83 11.21
C HIS A 137 6.74 17.24 12.60
N GLY A 138 6.69 16.34 13.59
CA GLY A 138 7.19 16.58 14.94
C GLY A 138 8.67 16.99 14.90
N TYR A 139 9.49 16.25 14.16
CA TYR A 139 10.89 16.62 13.99
C TYR A 139 11.09 17.99 13.33
N ALA A 140 10.32 18.32 12.30
CA ALA A 140 10.42 19.61 11.62
C ALA A 140 10.08 20.81 12.52
N HIS A 141 9.18 20.63 13.50
CA HIS A 141 8.64 21.72 14.30
C HIS A 141 9.24 21.81 15.71
N SER A 142 9.60 20.69 16.34
CA SER A 142 10.05 20.65 17.73
C SER A 142 11.36 19.89 17.94
N ASN A 143 12.02 19.40 16.88
CA ASN A 143 13.16 18.47 16.98
C ASN A 143 12.85 17.24 17.85
N GLU A 144 11.57 16.88 17.99
CA GLU A 144 11.15 15.69 18.71
C GLU A 144 11.51 14.45 17.91
N TYR A 145 12.30 13.57 18.54
CA TYR A 145 12.58 12.25 18.02
C TYR A 145 11.38 11.35 18.29
N VAL A 146 10.89 10.70 17.23
CA VAL A 146 9.81 9.72 17.38
C VAL A 146 10.39 8.34 17.54
N ASP A 147 10.04 7.72 18.66
CA ASP A 147 10.26 6.30 18.90
C ASP A 147 9.11 5.46 18.31
N ASN A 148 9.43 4.21 17.95
CA ASN A 148 8.47 3.18 17.51
C ASN A 148 7.82 3.39 16.14
N VAL A 149 8.50 4.05 15.20
CA VAL A 149 8.11 3.99 13.78
C VAL A 149 8.44 2.60 13.22
N ASP A 150 7.45 1.95 12.63
CA ASP A 150 7.62 0.69 11.91
C ASP A 150 8.00 0.98 10.46
N TYR A 151 9.30 0.95 10.19
CA TYR A 151 9.85 1.33 8.89
C TYR A 151 9.47 0.35 7.78
N ASP A 152 9.44 -0.95 8.06
CA ASP A 152 9.12 -1.98 7.08
C ASP A 152 7.65 -1.90 6.68
N ALA A 153 6.74 -1.86 7.65
CA ALA A 153 5.31 -1.69 7.36
C ALA A 153 5.06 -0.38 6.59
N THR A 154 5.73 0.71 6.97
CA THR A 154 5.56 1.97 6.26
C THR A 154 6.09 1.91 4.83
N LYS A 155 7.25 1.28 4.61
CA LYS A 155 7.83 1.05 3.28
C LYS A 155 6.88 0.24 2.39
N HIS A 156 6.30 -0.85 2.92
CA HIS A 156 5.33 -1.66 2.18
C HIS A 156 4.08 -0.85 1.78
N PHE A 157 3.57 0.00 2.68
CA PHE A 157 2.46 0.89 2.36
C PHE A 157 2.81 1.89 1.25
N VAL A 158 4.02 2.46 1.27
CA VAL A 158 4.48 3.36 0.18
C VAL A 158 4.59 2.63 -1.15
N GLY A 159 5.03 1.36 -1.16
CA GLY A 159 4.95 0.52 -2.36
C GLY A 159 3.51 0.28 -2.83
N PHE A 160 2.58 0.10 -1.89
CA PHE A 160 1.16 -0.05 -2.20
C PHE A 160 0.52 1.24 -2.77
N LEU A 161 0.99 2.42 -2.32
CA LEU A 161 0.63 3.70 -2.93
C LEU A 161 1.17 3.82 -4.36
N LYS A 162 2.41 3.41 -4.62
CA LYS A 162 2.97 3.39 -5.99
C LYS A 162 2.10 2.58 -6.94
N ILE A 163 1.67 1.37 -6.54
CA ILE A 163 0.79 0.53 -7.36
C ILE A 163 -0.50 1.27 -7.74
N HIS A 164 -1.07 2.04 -6.82
CA HIS A 164 -2.25 2.88 -7.10
C HIS A 164 -1.97 4.05 -8.04
N TYR A 165 -0.76 4.60 -8.02
CA TYR A 165 -0.39 5.74 -8.86
C TYR A 165 -0.11 5.32 -10.29
N ASP A 166 0.58 4.20 -10.46
CA ASP A 166 0.99 3.71 -11.78
C ASP A 166 -0.19 3.09 -12.56
N ASN A 167 -1.16 2.53 -11.85
CA ASN A 167 -2.23 1.75 -12.47
C ASN A 167 -3.59 2.43 -12.42
N VAL A 168 -4.04 2.95 -13.57
CA VAL A 168 -5.45 3.24 -13.81
C VAL A 168 -6.31 1.97 -13.63
N ASN A 169 -5.72 0.79 -13.88
CA ASN A 169 -6.32 -0.53 -13.64
C ASN A 169 -6.58 -0.85 -12.16
N MET A 170 -6.15 -0.01 -11.21
CA MET A 170 -6.53 -0.20 -9.81
C MET A 170 -8.05 -0.07 -9.60
N PHE A 171 -8.72 0.70 -10.46
CA PHE A 171 -10.18 0.70 -10.53
C PHE A 171 -10.71 -0.69 -10.85
N SER A 172 -10.15 -1.34 -11.88
CA SER A 172 -10.48 -2.71 -12.26
C SER A 172 -10.17 -3.69 -11.13
N PHE A 173 -8.99 -3.66 -10.53
CA PHE A 173 -8.62 -4.55 -9.41
C PHE A 173 -9.58 -4.44 -8.22
N ARG A 174 -9.86 -3.21 -7.78
CA ARG A 174 -10.84 -2.97 -6.72
C ARG A 174 -12.23 -3.47 -7.10
N GLN A 175 -12.61 -3.32 -8.36
CA GLN A 175 -13.90 -3.79 -8.87
C GLN A 175 -13.96 -5.32 -8.89
N GLU A 176 -12.90 -6.00 -9.33
CA GLU A 176 -12.79 -7.46 -9.31
C GLU A 176 -12.93 -8.01 -7.88
N ILE A 177 -12.20 -7.44 -6.92
CA ILE A 177 -12.34 -7.80 -5.50
C ILE A 177 -13.77 -7.55 -4.99
N SER A 178 -14.36 -6.40 -5.33
CA SER A 178 -15.72 -6.10 -4.91
C SER A 178 -16.74 -7.08 -5.50
N ASN A 179 -16.56 -7.49 -6.75
CA ASN A 179 -17.42 -8.46 -7.42
C ASN A 179 -17.26 -9.84 -6.79
N PHE A 180 -16.02 -10.29 -6.59
CA PHE A 180 -15.68 -11.51 -5.87
C PHE A 180 -16.39 -11.59 -4.51
N VAL A 181 -16.21 -10.58 -3.66
CA VAL A 181 -16.86 -10.50 -2.33
C VAL A 181 -18.39 -10.50 -2.43
N ASN A 182 -18.95 -9.81 -3.42
CA ASN A 182 -20.39 -9.74 -3.60
C ASN A 182 -21.03 -11.09 -3.95
N LEU A 183 -20.31 -11.96 -4.67
CA LEU A 183 -20.83 -13.30 -4.99
C LEU A 183 -21.12 -14.09 -3.71
N PHE A 184 -20.26 -14.01 -2.70
CA PHE A 184 -20.43 -14.66 -1.40
C PHE A 184 -21.52 -14.06 -0.50
N ARG A 185 -22.26 -13.03 -0.94
CA ARG A 185 -23.32 -12.40 -0.12
C ARG A 185 -24.36 -13.40 0.42
N LYS A 186 -24.64 -14.49 -0.30
CA LYS A 186 -25.56 -15.55 0.14
C LYS A 186 -25.08 -16.32 1.37
N PHE A 187 -23.77 -16.41 1.60
CA PHE A 187 -23.18 -17.09 2.76
C PHE A 187 -23.57 -16.41 4.08
N ARG A 188 -23.95 -15.13 4.03
CA ARG A 188 -24.43 -14.37 5.19
C ARG A 188 -25.90 -14.65 5.54
N ASP A 189 -26.67 -15.34 4.69
CA ASP A 189 -28.05 -15.73 5.01
C ASP A 189 -28.03 -17.06 5.78
N ASN A 190 -28.48 -17.05 7.03
CA ASN A 190 -28.53 -18.25 7.86
C ASN A 190 -29.44 -19.36 7.31
N ARG A 191 -30.31 -19.05 6.34
CA ARG A 191 -31.16 -20.03 5.66
C ARG A 191 -30.47 -20.66 4.44
N PHE A 192 -29.28 -20.19 4.06
CA PHE A 192 -28.47 -20.81 3.03
C PHE A 192 -27.90 -22.12 3.58
N LYS A 193 -28.36 -23.24 3.03
CA LYS A 193 -28.03 -24.62 3.46
C LYS A 193 -27.14 -25.30 2.43
N TYR A 194 -26.42 -26.32 2.86
CA TYR A 194 -25.57 -27.14 1.99
C TYR A 194 -26.32 -27.65 0.75
N SER A 195 -27.56 -28.12 0.90
CA SER A 195 -28.35 -28.61 -0.24
C SER A 195 -28.62 -27.56 -1.32
N THR A 196 -28.71 -26.27 -0.97
CA THR A 196 -28.82 -25.18 -1.95
C THR A 196 -27.46 -24.80 -2.54
N PHE A 197 -26.41 -24.91 -1.72
CA PHE A 197 -25.06 -24.71 -2.18
C PHE A 197 -24.67 -25.75 -3.24
N ASP A 198 -24.80 -27.02 -2.90
CA ASP A 198 -24.39 -28.17 -3.72
C ASP A 198 -25.24 -28.30 -5.00
N CYS A 199 -26.57 -28.28 -4.87
CA CYS A 199 -27.46 -28.52 -6.02
C CYS A 199 -27.56 -27.36 -7.02
N PHE A 200 -27.06 -26.16 -6.70
CA PHE A 200 -27.28 -24.98 -7.55
C PHE A 200 -26.15 -23.96 -7.48
N TYR A 201 -25.79 -23.50 -6.28
CA TYR A 201 -24.89 -22.36 -6.16
C TYR A 201 -23.48 -22.68 -6.66
N ARG A 202 -22.96 -23.88 -6.37
CA ARG A 202 -21.65 -24.36 -6.82
C ARG A 202 -21.53 -24.28 -8.35
N ASP A 203 -22.51 -24.79 -9.08
CA ASP A 203 -22.44 -24.85 -10.54
C ASP A 203 -22.80 -23.52 -11.25
N THR A 204 -23.62 -22.67 -10.62
CA THR A 204 -24.09 -21.42 -11.25
C THR A 204 -23.24 -20.20 -10.87
N VAL A 205 -22.78 -20.14 -9.63
CA VAL A 205 -22.02 -19.01 -9.08
C VAL A 205 -20.53 -19.36 -8.96
N GLY A 206 -20.18 -20.62 -8.69
CA GLY A 206 -18.79 -21.06 -8.59
C GLY A 206 -17.91 -20.72 -9.81
N PRO A 207 -18.38 -20.86 -11.07
CA PRO A 207 -17.60 -20.43 -12.23
C PRO A 207 -17.32 -18.92 -12.24
N GLN A 208 -18.25 -18.09 -11.78
CA GLN A 208 -18.06 -16.64 -11.69
C GLN A 208 -17.06 -16.27 -10.59
N ILE A 209 -17.13 -16.95 -9.44
CA ILE A 209 -16.15 -16.81 -8.36
C ILE A 209 -14.75 -17.14 -8.88
N SER A 210 -14.61 -18.26 -9.58
CA SER A 210 -13.33 -18.72 -10.15
C SER A 210 -12.78 -17.72 -11.17
N SER A 211 -13.64 -17.18 -12.05
CA SER A 211 -13.24 -16.17 -13.03
C SER A 211 -12.72 -14.88 -12.37
N HIS A 212 -13.40 -14.37 -11.34
CA HIS A 212 -12.91 -13.18 -10.63
C HIS A 212 -11.62 -13.48 -9.85
N PHE A 213 -11.51 -14.66 -9.25
CA PHE A 213 -10.27 -15.09 -8.60
C PHE A 213 -9.09 -15.10 -9.57
N GLU A 214 -9.26 -15.66 -10.77
CA GLU A 214 -8.22 -15.68 -11.81
C GLU A 214 -7.77 -14.26 -12.23
N GLU A 215 -8.70 -13.31 -12.37
CA GLU A 215 -8.35 -11.92 -12.69
C GLU A 215 -7.60 -11.22 -11.53
N ILE A 216 -8.00 -11.50 -10.29
CA ILE A 216 -7.30 -11.02 -9.09
C ILE A 216 -5.89 -11.62 -9.03
N THR A 217 -5.73 -12.92 -9.32
CA THR A 217 -4.42 -13.60 -9.36
C THR A 217 -3.51 -12.98 -10.41
N LYS A 218 -4.00 -12.72 -11.63
CA LYS A 218 -3.20 -12.06 -12.68
C LYS A 218 -2.68 -10.69 -12.23
N TYR A 219 -3.54 -9.91 -11.58
CA TYR A 219 -3.13 -8.60 -11.04
C TYR A 219 -2.09 -8.75 -9.92
N TYR A 220 -2.28 -9.72 -9.03
CA TYR A 220 -1.31 -10.02 -7.98
C TYR A 220 0.06 -10.40 -8.56
N GLU A 221 0.09 -11.29 -9.56
CA GLU A 221 1.32 -11.74 -10.22
C GLU A 221 2.10 -10.60 -10.90
N GLU A 222 1.41 -9.56 -11.37
CA GLU A 222 2.05 -8.35 -11.93
C GLU A 222 2.85 -7.56 -10.88
N PHE A 223 2.44 -7.65 -9.60
CA PHE A 223 2.97 -6.84 -8.49
C PHE A 223 3.39 -7.67 -7.27
N GLU A 224 3.74 -8.95 -7.45
CA GLU A 224 4.03 -9.99 -6.43
C GLU A 224 5.11 -9.59 -5.39
N THR A 225 5.78 -8.47 -5.58
CA THR A 225 6.82 -7.96 -4.67
C THR A 225 6.27 -7.07 -3.55
N ASN A 226 4.96 -6.80 -3.51
CA ASN A 226 4.35 -5.92 -2.52
C ASN A 226 3.60 -6.66 -1.42
N LYS A 227 4.14 -6.62 -0.19
CA LYS A 227 3.55 -7.27 0.98
C LYS A 227 2.09 -6.92 1.28
N CYS A 228 1.63 -5.70 0.96
CA CYS A 228 0.22 -5.35 1.14
C CYS A 228 -0.68 -6.08 0.12
N LEU A 229 -0.20 -6.33 -1.10
CA LEU A 229 -0.93 -7.17 -2.05
C LEU A 229 -0.90 -8.64 -1.64
N ASP A 230 0.24 -9.15 -1.15
CA ASP A 230 0.34 -10.52 -0.61
C ASP A 230 -0.71 -10.74 0.48
N ASP A 231 -0.80 -9.82 1.45
CA ASP A 231 -1.73 -9.95 2.56
C ASP A 231 -3.20 -9.89 2.12
N ILE A 232 -3.53 -9.19 1.03
CA ILE A 232 -4.87 -9.21 0.42
C ILE A 232 -5.10 -10.56 -0.27
N TYR A 233 -4.14 -10.98 -1.08
CA TYR A 233 -4.21 -12.19 -1.89
C TYR A 233 -4.33 -13.44 -1.01
N ASP A 234 -3.57 -13.53 0.07
CA ASP A 234 -3.62 -14.62 1.04
C ASP A 234 -5.05 -14.82 1.57
N VAL A 235 -5.74 -13.73 1.94
CA VAL A 235 -7.14 -13.80 2.41
C VAL A 235 -8.09 -14.28 1.32
N ILE A 236 -7.90 -13.82 0.08
CA ILE A 236 -8.71 -14.25 -1.08
C ILE A 236 -8.47 -15.73 -1.38
N ASN A 237 -7.22 -16.16 -1.33
CA ASN A 237 -6.82 -17.55 -1.54
C ASN A 237 -7.39 -18.46 -0.45
N ASP A 238 -7.38 -18.03 0.82
CA ASP A 238 -8.00 -18.77 1.92
C ASP A 238 -9.52 -18.93 1.72
N ILE A 239 -10.21 -17.87 1.27
CA ILE A 239 -11.63 -17.94 0.92
C ILE A 239 -11.86 -18.98 -0.19
N MET A 240 -11.03 -18.99 -1.23
CA MET A 240 -11.13 -19.94 -2.33
C MET A 240 -10.85 -21.38 -1.90
N ASN A 241 -9.85 -21.59 -1.06
CA ASN A 241 -9.52 -22.90 -0.51
C ASN A 241 -10.68 -23.45 0.33
N LEU A 242 -11.29 -22.63 1.18
CA LEU A 242 -12.49 -23.04 1.92
C LEU A 242 -13.65 -23.35 0.96
N PHE A 243 -13.94 -22.45 0.02
CA PHE A 243 -15.04 -22.60 -0.93
C PHE A 243 -14.95 -23.91 -1.73
N ASN A 244 -13.76 -24.25 -2.24
CA ASN A 244 -13.54 -25.44 -3.05
C ASN A 244 -13.67 -26.74 -2.23
N ASN A 245 -13.39 -26.69 -0.92
CA ASN A 245 -13.40 -27.83 -0.03
C ASN A 245 -14.69 -27.96 0.81
N LEU A 246 -15.67 -27.08 0.62
CA LEU A 246 -16.96 -27.13 1.33
C LEU A 246 -17.63 -28.50 1.16
N SER A 247 -17.94 -29.12 2.30
CA SER A 247 -18.64 -30.41 2.40
C SER A 247 -19.91 -30.25 3.25
N GLU A 248 -20.80 -31.25 3.23
CA GLU A 248 -22.02 -31.21 4.06
C GLU A 248 -21.69 -31.13 5.55
N GLU A 249 -20.64 -31.84 5.99
CA GLU A 249 -20.22 -31.92 7.38
C GLU A 249 -19.61 -30.60 7.88
N SER A 250 -18.82 -29.93 7.05
CA SER A 250 -18.10 -28.70 7.41
C SER A 250 -18.84 -27.42 7.02
N PHE A 251 -19.96 -27.52 6.30
CA PHE A 251 -20.60 -26.39 5.61
C PHE A 251 -20.85 -25.18 6.51
N GLN A 252 -21.38 -25.40 7.71
CA GLN A 252 -21.73 -24.29 8.61
C GLN A 252 -20.50 -23.56 9.12
N GLU A 253 -19.46 -24.30 9.51
CA GLU A 253 -18.21 -23.75 10.04
C GLU A 253 -17.44 -23.01 8.94
N ASP A 254 -17.19 -23.65 7.81
CA ASP A 254 -16.45 -23.06 6.68
C ASP A 254 -17.18 -21.82 6.14
N ARG A 255 -18.52 -21.85 6.09
CA ARG A 255 -19.34 -20.70 5.69
C ARG A 255 -19.15 -19.52 6.63
N GLU A 256 -19.10 -19.77 7.94
CA GLU A 256 -18.83 -18.74 8.95
C GLU A 256 -17.41 -18.19 8.81
N GLN A 257 -16.41 -19.05 8.60
CA GLN A 257 -15.03 -18.65 8.36
C GLN A 257 -14.88 -17.78 7.10
N ILE A 258 -15.49 -18.18 5.97
CA ILE A 258 -15.56 -17.37 4.75
C ILE A 258 -16.17 -15.99 5.05
N CYS A 259 -17.24 -15.93 5.85
CA CYS A 259 -17.86 -14.66 6.22
C CYS A 259 -16.95 -13.77 7.07
N GLU A 260 -16.10 -14.33 7.94
CA GLU A 260 -15.11 -13.56 8.70
C GLU A 260 -13.97 -13.07 7.80
N LEU A 261 -13.41 -13.92 6.94
CA LEU A 261 -12.33 -13.55 6.02
C LEU A 261 -12.77 -12.41 5.08
N ILE A 262 -14.01 -12.45 4.57
CA ILE A 262 -14.56 -11.39 3.74
C ILE A 262 -14.57 -10.03 4.46
N LYS A 263 -14.64 -9.96 5.80
CA LYS A 263 -14.62 -8.68 6.52
C LYS A 263 -13.22 -8.05 6.56
N GLU A 264 -12.18 -8.82 6.24
CA GLU A 264 -10.81 -8.34 6.17
C GLU A 264 -10.51 -7.64 4.82
N ILE A 265 -11.39 -7.77 3.83
CA ILE A 265 -11.29 -7.23 2.46
C ILE A 265 -12.28 -6.07 2.24
#